data_AF-A0A7G3ZGK2-F1
#
_entry.id   AF-A0A7G3ZGK2-F1
#
_cell.length_a   1.000
_cell.length_b   1.000
_cell.length_c   1.000
_cell.angle_alpha   90.00
_cell.angle_beta   90.00
_cell.angle_gamma   90.00
#
_symmetry.space_group_name_H-M   'P 1'
#
loop_
_entity.id
_entity.type
_entity.pdbx_description
1 polymer ?
#
loop_
_entity_poly.entity_id
_entity_poly.type
_entity_poly.pdbx_seq_one_letter_code
_entity_poly.pdbx_strand_id
1 'polypeptide(L)'
;MSYYFKNIKPGVDSEAEDDDELENLLRRSTENGQDEESTDDEMRTLSFGSLKKAHDILSEEEDEEQGGEGEQVEERDRNGIRKRETGSDSGSDSDSESDSEDAGFFEEDSEDDDGSKPQRKKKKSKHAPTEQSSKKPVSKIRKIPGLDVPKARNSNLYKDIRFDKATGQPMDSTAARQRYKFLDEYRENEIKELESLLKDRKFKSKVSEHELEQMEQQLRSMKSKLQTVKNKELERQIVKDYERELNKDNKNKYHLKQNEKRKVIQKWKFDHMKAKQREKVMERKRKKRLGKEFKQFEFHKPR
;
A
#
# COMPACT_ATOMS: atom_id res chain seq x y z
N MET A 1 -32.51 8.25 -18.32
CA MET A 1 -31.15 8.64 -18.74
C MET A 1 -30.11 7.70 -18.12
N SER A 2 -29.85 6.54 -18.72
CA SER A 2 -28.90 5.54 -18.22
C SER A 2 -27.94 5.10 -19.35
N TYR A 3 -26.97 5.96 -19.65
CA TYR A 3 -26.02 5.75 -20.74
C TYR A 3 -24.65 5.18 -20.30
N TYR A 4 -24.45 4.88 -19.02
CA TYR A 4 -23.10 4.62 -18.47
C TYR A 4 -22.65 3.14 -18.43
N PHE A 5 -23.53 2.17 -18.73
CA PHE A 5 -23.21 0.73 -18.67
C PHE A 5 -23.35 0.00 -20.01
N LYS A 6 -23.32 0.73 -21.14
CA LYS A 6 -23.52 0.12 -22.48
C LYS A 6 -22.25 -0.43 -23.11
N ASN A 7 -21.06 -0.05 -22.66
CA ASN A 7 -19.81 -0.35 -23.37
C ASN A 7 -18.78 -1.19 -22.58
N ILE A 8 -19.16 -1.84 -21.48
CA ILE A 8 -18.27 -2.79 -20.79
C ILE A 8 -18.30 -4.10 -21.60
N LYS A 9 -17.32 -4.28 -22.50
CA LYS A 9 -17.04 -5.59 -23.11
C LYS A 9 -16.66 -6.56 -21.97
N PRO A 10 -17.30 -7.73 -21.85
CA PRO A 10 -16.95 -8.72 -20.83
C PRO A 10 -15.67 -9.44 -21.26
N GLY A 11 -14.51 -8.87 -20.93
CA GLY A 11 -13.21 -9.48 -21.19
C GLY A 11 -12.13 -8.42 -21.37
N VAL A 12 -11.76 -7.76 -20.28
CA VAL A 12 -10.39 -7.39 -19.92
C VAL A 12 -10.39 -7.20 -18.40
N ASP A 13 -9.34 -7.68 -17.77
CA ASP A 13 -9.25 -8.04 -16.37
C ASP A 13 -9.44 -6.91 -15.35
N SER A 14 -9.89 -7.34 -14.17
CA SER A 14 -9.61 -6.66 -12.91
C SER A 14 -8.84 -7.66 -12.06
N GLU A 15 -7.63 -7.97 -12.50
CA GLU A 15 -6.55 -8.40 -11.63
C GLU A 15 -5.93 -7.10 -11.14
N ALA A 16 -6.18 -6.76 -9.87
CA ALA A 16 -5.66 -5.55 -9.24
C ALA A 16 -5.07 -5.91 -7.88
N GLU A 17 -4.61 -7.15 -7.75
CA GLU A 17 -3.90 -7.65 -6.57
C GLU A 17 -2.48 -8.15 -6.94
N ASP A 18 -2.10 -8.26 -8.23
CA ASP A 18 -0.79 -8.78 -8.69
C ASP A 18 0.01 -7.82 -9.63
N ASP A 19 -0.52 -6.64 -10.00
CA ASP A 19 0.11 -5.73 -10.98
C ASP A 19 1.44 -5.10 -10.49
N ASP A 20 1.59 -4.88 -9.17
CA ASP A 20 2.77 -4.21 -8.61
C ASP A 20 4.04 -5.09 -8.67
N GLU A 21 3.89 -6.42 -8.77
CA GLU A 21 5.01 -7.36 -8.87
C GLU A 21 5.45 -7.56 -10.33
N LEU A 22 4.48 -7.54 -11.26
CA LEU A 22 4.71 -7.67 -12.70
C LEU A 22 5.35 -6.41 -13.31
N GLU A 23 4.96 -5.22 -12.85
CA GLU A 23 5.52 -3.95 -13.34
C GLU A 23 7.01 -3.77 -12.96
N ASN A 24 7.41 -4.32 -11.80
CA ASN A 24 8.81 -4.31 -11.36
C ASN A 24 9.68 -5.32 -12.12
N LEU A 25 9.14 -6.47 -12.53
CA LEU A 25 9.81 -7.46 -13.38
C LEU A 25 10.00 -6.94 -14.82
N LEU A 26 9.00 -6.26 -15.38
CA LEU A 26 9.06 -5.68 -16.73
C LEU A 26 10.08 -4.53 -16.83
N ARG A 27 10.18 -3.67 -15.81
CA ARG A 27 11.19 -2.60 -15.78
C ARG A 27 12.62 -3.11 -15.77
N ARG A 28 12.88 -4.23 -15.08
CA ARG A 28 14.21 -4.85 -15.02
C ARG A 28 14.62 -5.49 -16.36
N SER A 29 13.65 -5.91 -17.17
CA SER A 29 13.90 -6.45 -18.52
C SER A 29 14.17 -5.38 -19.57
N THR A 30 13.70 -4.14 -19.39
CA THR A 30 13.83 -3.08 -20.41
C THR A 30 15.14 -2.28 -20.34
N GLU A 31 15.95 -2.44 -19.30
CA GLU A 31 17.21 -1.69 -19.14
C GLU A 31 18.45 -2.46 -19.65
N ASN A 32 18.34 -3.75 -19.98
CA ASN A 32 19.44 -4.58 -20.50
C ASN A 32 19.04 -5.29 -21.80
N GLY A 33 19.07 -4.59 -22.94
CA GLY A 33 18.72 -5.17 -24.23
C GLY A 33 19.31 -4.40 -25.40
N GLN A 34 20.63 -4.34 -25.48
CA GLN A 34 21.34 -4.17 -26.73
C GLN A 34 22.12 -5.46 -27.00
N ASP A 35 21.92 -5.98 -28.21
CA ASP A 35 22.64 -7.06 -28.89
C ASP A 35 22.31 -8.50 -28.49
N GLU A 36 21.90 -9.29 -29.50
CA GLU A 36 22.08 -10.74 -29.74
C GLU A 36 20.89 -11.33 -30.54
N GLU A 37 20.83 -11.00 -31.82
CA GLU A 37 19.86 -11.51 -32.79
C GLU A 37 20.37 -12.84 -33.39
N SER A 38 20.33 -13.95 -32.64
CA SER A 38 20.42 -15.31 -33.22
C SER A 38 20.01 -16.51 -32.35
N THR A 39 19.67 -16.35 -31.05
CA THR A 39 19.43 -17.49 -30.13
C THR A 39 17.94 -17.77 -29.80
N ASP A 40 17.02 -16.91 -30.20
CA ASP A 40 15.61 -16.97 -29.79
C ASP A 40 14.83 -18.16 -30.39
N ASP A 41 15.29 -18.70 -31.52
CA ASP A 41 14.66 -19.87 -32.15
C ASP A 41 15.03 -21.19 -31.47
N GLU A 42 16.21 -21.29 -30.82
CA GLU A 42 16.58 -22.49 -30.04
C GLU A 42 15.79 -22.54 -28.72
N MET A 43 15.57 -21.39 -28.08
CA MET A 43 14.84 -21.28 -26.81
C MET A 43 13.34 -21.62 -26.94
N ARG A 44 12.76 -21.54 -28.14
CA ARG A 44 11.38 -21.94 -28.41
C ARG A 44 11.17 -23.45 -28.50
N THR A 45 12.24 -24.21 -28.76
CA THR A 45 12.18 -25.67 -28.89
C THR A 45 12.38 -26.40 -27.55
N LEU A 46 12.84 -25.70 -26.52
CA LEU A 46 13.03 -26.24 -25.18
C LEU A 46 11.68 -26.36 -24.46
N SER A 47 11.34 -27.59 -24.08
CA SER A 47 10.16 -27.84 -23.24
C SER A 47 10.37 -27.30 -21.82
N PHE A 48 9.31 -26.82 -21.18
CA PHE A 48 9.32 -26.39 -19.78
C PHE A 48 9.85 -27.47 -18.82
N GLY A 49 9.71 -28.76 -19.18
CA GLY A 49 10.30 -29.85 -18.41
C GLY A 49 11.83 -29.91 -18.49
N SER A 50 12.40 -29.56 -19.65
CA SER A 50 13.84 -29.44 -19.84
C SER A 50 14.42 -28.29 -19.01
N LEU A 51 13.72 -27.15 -19.00
CA LEU A 51 14.11 -25.96 -18.23
C LEU A 51 14.08 -26.23 -16.73
N LYS A 52 13.02 -26.88 -16.24
CA LYS A 52 12.93 -27.26 -14.82
C LYS A 52 14.04 -28.23 -14.42
N LYS A 53 14.33 -29.23 -15.26
CA LYS A 53 15.41 -30.18 -15.01
C LYS A 53 16.78 -29.51 -15.00
N ALA A 54 17.02 -28.54 -15.89
CA ALA A 54 18.26 -27.77 -15.89
C ALA A 54 18.38 -26.89 -14.62
N HIS A 55 17.28 -26.30 -14.15
CA HIS A 55 17.27 -25.55 -12.90
C HIS A 55 17.55 -26.44 -11.68
N ASP A 56 16.95 -27.64 -11.62
CA ASP A 56 17.19 -28.59 -10.53
C ASP A 56 18.66 -29.06 -10.49
N ILE A 57 19.27 -29.30 -11.65
CA ILE A 57 20.71 -29.66 -11.76
C ILE A 57 21.60 -28.51 -11.33
N LEU A 58 21.31 -27.28 -11.75
CA LEU A 58 22.08 -26.10 -11.35
C LEU A 58 22.01 -25.83 -9.84
N SER A 59 20.85 -26.04 -9.21
CA SER A 59 20.76 -25.92 -7.76
C SER A 59 21.57 -26.98 -7.02
N GLU A 60 21.64 -28.20 -7.56
CA GLU A 60 22.42 -29.29 -6.98
C GLU A 60 23.93 -29.06 -7.17
N GLU A 61 24.34 -28.51 -8.32
CA GLU A 61 25.73 -28.08 -8.58
C GLU A 61 26.14 -26.86 -7.72
N GLU A 62 25.26 -25.88 -7.49
CA GLU A 62 25.54 -24.74 -6.59
C GLU A 62 25.70 -25.19 -5.12
N ASP A 63 24.93 -26.21 -4.69
CA ASP A 63 25.06 -26.82 -3.37
C ASP A 63 26.35 -27.67 -3.25
N GLU A 64 26.84 -28.27 -4.34
CA GLU A 64 28.11 -29.01 -4.38
C GLU A 64 29.35 -28.10 -4.47
N GLU A 65 29.28 -26.98 -5.21
CA GLU A 65 30.38 -26.01 -5.33
C GLU A 65 30.59 -25.20 -4.03
N GLN A 66 29.55 -24.99 -3.24
CA GLN A 66 29.67 -24.35 -1.92
C GLN A 66 30.01 -25.33 -0.77
N GLY A 67 30.09 -26.64 -1.04
CA GLY A 67 30.36 -27.68 -0.04
C GLY A 67 31.85 -27.99 0.22
N GLY A 68 32.77 -27.19 -0.33
CA GLY A 68 34.19 -27.53 -0.42
C GLY A 68 35.15 -26.75 0.47
N GLU A 69 34.79 -26.30 1.68
CA GLU A 69 35.77 -25.83 2.70
C GLU A 69 35.16 -25.70 4.11
N GLY A 70 35.56 -26.58 5.04
CA GLY A 70 35.60 -26.28 6.48
C GLY A 70 34.36 -26.58 7.33
N GLU A 71 34.43 -27.70 8.04
CA GLU A 71 33.50 -28.20 9.06
C GLU A 71 33.58 -27.40 10.41
N GLN A 72 32.42 -27.23 11.06
CA GLN A 72 32.14 -27.27 12.52
C GLN A 72 31.46 -26.05 13.23
N VAL A 73 30.30 -26.41 13.83
CA VAL A 73 29.64 -25.93 15.06
C VAL A 73 28.43 -24.98 14.97
N GLU A 74 27.26 -25.64 15.04
CA GLU A 74 26.02 -25.40 15.80
C GLU A 74 25.10 -24.18 15.60
N GLU A 75 23.84 -24.57 15.34
CA GLU A 75 22.60 -23.84 15.29
C GLU A 75 22.24 -23.12 16.60
N ARG A 76 21.74 -21.88 16.49
CA ARG A 76 20.56 -21.41 17.27
C ARG A 76 19.67 -20.47 16.46
N ASP A 77 18.45 -20.94 16.26
CA ASP A 77 17.16 -20.25 16.25
C ASP A 77 16.86 -19.14 15.24
N ARG A 78 16.15 -19.52 14.16
CA ARG A 78 14.90 -18.83 13.73
C ARG A 78 13.88 -19.83 13.16
N ASN A 79 13.31 -20.66 14.02
CA ASN A 79 12.07 -21.38 13.70
C ASN A 79 10.88 -20.70 14.40
N GLY A 80 9.97 -20.17 13.60
CA GLY A 80 8.69 -19.65 14.05
C GLY A 80 7.59 -20.00 13.06
N ILE A 81 6.78 -21.00 13.45
CA ILE A 81 5.43 -21.31 12.94
C ILE A 81 5.40 -22.39 11.82
N ARG A 82 5.54 -23.65 12.23
CA ARG A 82 4.88 -24.80 11.59
C ARG A 82 3.86 -25.41 12.54
N LYS A 83 2.59 -25.15 12.21
CA LYS A 83 1.50 -26.13 12.04
C LYS A 83 1.86 -27.58 12.41
N ARG A 84 1.18 -28.18 13.38
CA ARG A 84 0.90 -29.63 13.42
C ARG A 84 -0.46 -29.92 14.06
N GLU A 85 -1.16 -30.86 13.44
CA GLU A 85 -2.48 -31.37 13.84
C GLU A 85 -2.36 -32.53 14.84
N THR A 86 -3.34 -32.55 15.76
CA THR A 86 -4.05 -33.65 16.45
C THR A 86 -3.38 -35.00 16.72
N GLY A 87 -3.47 -35.43 17.99
CA GLY A 87 -3.43 -36.84 18.42
C GLY A 87 -3.33 -36.99 19.94
N SER A 88 -4.44 -37.36 20.58
CA SER A 88 -4.68 -37.56 22.02
C SER A 88 -3.94 -38.75 22.66
N ASP A 89 -3.56 -38.65 23.94
CA ASP A 89 -4.20 -39.34 25.09
C ASP A 89 -3.42 -39.11 26.42
N SER A 90 -4.18 -39.10 27.54
CA SER A 90 -3.90 -39.35 28.97
C SER A 90 -2.46 -39.18 29.54
N GLY A 91 -2.18 -38.55 30.68
CA GLY A 91 -2.82 -38.46 32.00
C GLY A 91 -1.69 -38.47 33.07
N SER A 92 -1.95 -38.05 34.33
CA SER A 92 -1.01 -37.95 35.50
C SER A 92 -0.31 -36.58 35.62
N ASP A 93 -0.78 -35.68 36.50
CA ASP A 93 -0.46 -35.58 37.94
C ASP A 93 1.03 -35.31 38.21
N SER A 94 1.34 -34.07 38.65
CA SER A 94 2.16 -33.80 39.84
C SER A 94 2.33 -32.30 40.05
N ASP A 95 1.88 -31.86 41.21
CA ASP A 95 2.14 -30.58 41.86
C ASP A 95 3.64 -30.22 41.91
N SER A 96 3.95 -28.92 41.82
CA SER A 96 5.03 -28.32 42.63
C SER A 96 4.89 -26.80 42.69
N GLU A 97 4.24 -26.38 43.77
CA GLU A 97 4.42 -25.09 44.43
C GLU A 97 5.91 -24.86 44.76
N SER A 98 6.43 -23.67 44.50
CA SER A 98 7.56 -23.15 45.28
C SER A 98 7.41 -21.65 45.46
N ASP A 99 6.68 -21.36 46.51
CA ASP A 99 6.89 -20.26 47.42
C ASP A 99 8.36 -20.14 47.85
N SER A 100 8.88 -18.92 47.93
CA SER A 100 9.88 -18.51 48.93
C SER A 100 9.97 -17.00 48.93
N GLU A 101 9.28 -16.45 49.90
CA GLU A 101 9.50 -15.15 50.51
C GLU A 101 10.98 -14.98 50.92
N ASP A 102 11.56 -13.80 50.65
CA ASP A 102 12.64 -13.25 51.48
C ASP A 102 12.27 -11.81 51.80
N ALA A 103 12.01 -11.59 53.08
CA ALA A 103 11.56 -10.36 53.66
C ALA A 103 12.76 -9.51 54.09
N GLY A 104 12.79 -8.28 53.58
CA GLY A 104 13.03 -7.09 54.39
C GLY A 104 14.48 -6.66 54.59
N PHE A 105 14.87 -5.59 53.89
CA PHE A 105 15.57 -4.49 54.56
C PHE A 105 15.53 -3.19 53.74
N PHE A 106 15.16 -2.12 54.43
CA PHE A 106 15.22 -0.70 54.04
C PHE A 106 14.02 -0.10 53.28
N GLU A 107 13.01 0.23 54.08
CA GLU A 107 12.09 1.34 53.91
C GLU A 107 12.81 2.64 54.31
N GLU A 108 12.97 3.61 53.39
CA GLU A 108 12.82 5.04 53.70
C GLU A 108 12.77 5.89 52.41
N ASP A 109 11.62 6.52 52.22
CA ASP A 109 11.40 7.89 51.74
C ASP A 109 12.01 8.35 50.40
N SER A 110 11.13 8.67 49.44
CA SER A 110 11.04 9.99 48.77
C SER A 110 10.20 9.86 47.50
N GLU A 111 8.90 10.15 47.59
CA GLU A 111 8.11 10.56 46.45
C GLU A 111 8.57 11.97 46.04
N ASP A 112 9.16 12.12 44.85
CA ASP A 112 9.37 13.45 44.24
C ASP A 112 9.00 13.42 42.75
N ASP A 113 7.72 13.71 42.53
CA ASP A 113 7.13 14.57 41.51
C ASP A 113 7.98 14.86 40.23
N ASP A 114 7.56 14.21 39.15
CA ASP A 114 7.88 14.56 37.76
C ASP A 114 7.25 15.91 37.39
N GLY A 115 7.99 17.02 37.57
CA GLY A 115 7.44 18.34 37.21
C GLY A 115 8.31 19.58 37.41
N SER A 116 9.55 19.48 37.92
CA SER A 116 10.28 20.68 38.33
C SER A 116 11.00 21.40 37.19
N LYS A 117 10.44 22.55 36.75
CA LYS A 117 11.21 23.60 36.06
C LYS A 117 12.48 23.89 36.88
N PRO A 118 13.66 24.11 36.26
CA PRO A 118 14.89 24.31 37.00
C PRO A 118 14.75 25.52 37.93
N GLN A 119 14.66 25.25 39.24
CA GLN A 119 14.69 26.25 40.29
C GLN A 119 15.96 27.09 40.10
N ARG A 120 15.80 28.33 39.64
CA ARG A 120 16.89 29.29 39.55
C ARG A 120 17.38 29.55 40.97
N LYS A 121 18.53 28.95 41.34
CA LYS A 121 19.17 29.21 42.64
C LYS A 121 19.27 30.73 42.82
N LYS A 122 18.61 31.26 43.85
CA LYS A 122 18.58 32.69 44.14
C LYS A 122 20.03 33.14 44.41
N LYS A 123 20.48 34.19 43.72
CA LYS A 123 21.82 34.76 43.96
C LYS A 123 21.87 35.31 45.38
N LYS A 124 22.98 35.07 46.10
CA LYS A 124 23.19 35.61 47.45
C LYS A 124 23.30 37.15 47.48
N SER A 125 23.63 37.79 46.35
CA SER A 125 23.58 39.25 46.18
C SER A 125 23.41 39.64 44.70
N LYS A 126 23.02 40.89 44.41
CA LYS A 126 22.84 41.40 43.03
C LYS A 126 24.14 41.40 42.22
N HIS A 127 25.28 41.58 42.89
CA HIS A 127 26.60 41.66 42.27
C HIS A 127 27.37 40.32 42.31
N ALA A 128 26.76 39.25 42.83
CA ALA A 128 27.40 37.94 42.84
C ALA A 128 27.46 37.33 41.42
N PRO A 129 28.61 36.76 41.01
CA PRO A 129 28.73 36.05 39.74
C PRO A 129 27.82 34.81 39.72
N THR A 130 27.40 34.40 38.53
CA THR A 130 26.58 33.19 38.35
C THR A 130 27.43 31.98 38.06
N GLU A 131 27.35 30.97 38.91
CA GLU A 131 27.93 29.66 38.65
C GLU A 131 27.19 28.95 37.50
N GLN A 132 27.93 28.50 36.49
CA GLN A 132 27.45 27.65 35.39
C GLN A 132 28.11 26.28 35.54
N SER A 133 27.36 25.20 35.30
CA SER A 133 27.92 23.84 35.39
C SER A 133 28.89 23.57 34.24
N SER A 134 30.12 23.16 34.56
CA SER A 134 31.12 22.75 33.55
C SER A 134 30.73 21.47 32.78
N LYS A 135 29.77 20.69 33.31
CA LYS A 135 29.30 19.44 32.70
C LYS A 135 28.48 19.68 31.42
N LYS A 136 28.02 20.91 31.17
CA LYS A 136 27.23 21.24 29.99
C LYS A 136 28.03 22.18 29.07
N PRO A 137 28.32 21.78 27.82
CA PRO A 137 29.01 22.66 26.89
C PRO A 137 28.16 23.89 26.55
N VAL A 138 28.81 25.03 26.38
CA VAL A 138 28.14 26.29 26.00
C VAL A 138 27.63 26.18 24.56
N SER A 139 26.39 26.62 24.30
CA SER A 139 25.84 26.63 22.95
C SER A 139 26.63 27.59 22.05
N LYS A 140 27.13 27.11 20.91
CA LYS A 140 27.84 27.92 19.91
C LYS A 140 26.95 28.98 19.23
N ILE A 141 25.63 28.76 19.22
CA ILE A 141 24.65 29.61 18.53
C ILE A 141 24.00 30.57 19.54
N ARG A 142 23.95 31.87 19.20
CA ARG A 142 23.24 32.88 19.99
C ARG A 142 21.73 32.67 19.89
N LYS A 143 21.03 32.72 21.03
CA LYS A 143 19.56 32.75 21.07
C LYS A 143 19.09 34.15 20.69
N ILE A 144 18.39 34.25 19.56
CA ILE A 144 17.79 35.50 19.10
C ILE A 144 16.38 35.61 19.70
N PRO A 145 16.08 36.63 20.52
CA PRO A 145 14.76 36.78 21.11
C PRO A 145 13.69 36.93 20.02
N GLY A 146 12.64 36.11 20.06
CA GLY A 146 11.57 36.08 19.05
C GLY A 146 11.70 34.98 17.99
N LEU A 147 12.87 34.32 17.90
CA LEU A 147 13.10 33.15 17.03
C LEU A 147 13.22 31.84 17.82
N ASP A 148 12.59 31.77 18.99
CA ASP A 148 12.50 30.53 19.77
C ASP A 148 11.31 29.70 19.25
N VAL A 149 11.54 28.95 18.18
CA VAL A 149 10.54 27.99 17.71
C VAL A 149 10.54 26.81 18.70
N PRO A 150 9.39 26.42 19.28
CA PRO A 150 9.34 25.30 20.22
C PRO A 150 9.81 24.02 19.51
N LYS A 151 10.56 23.15 20.22
CA LYS A 151 11.12 21.92 19.65
C LYS A 151 10.09 21.05 18.92
N ALA A 152 8.83 21.04 19.38
CA ALA A 152 7.73 20.33 18.72
C ALA A 152 7.29 20.94 17.36
N ARG A 153 7.51 22.24 17.15
CA ARG A 153 7.29 22.93 15.85
C ARG A 153 8.55 23.04 15.01
N ASN A 154 9.73 22.83 15.60
CA ASN A 154 10.99 22.60 14.89
C ASN A 154 11.00 21.21 14.26
N SER A 155 10.08 21.02 13.33
CA SER A 155 10.05 19.90 12.40
C SER A 155 11.27 19.89 11.47
N ASN A 156 12.13 20.91 11.52
CA ASN A 156 13.36 21.06 10.75
C ASN A 156 14.57 20.30 11.33
N LEU A 157 14.41 19.54 12.42
CA LEU A 157 15.53 18.78 12.98
C LEU A 157 16.02 17.68 12.02
N TYR A 158 15.18 17.23 11.06
CA TYR A 158 15.49 16.24 10.03
C TYR A 158 14.67 16.46 8.73
N LYS A 159 14.63 17.67 8.18
CA LYS A 159 13.93 17.93 6.91
C LYS A 159 14.89 18.18 5.78
N ASP A 160 15.14 17.13 5.03
CA ASP A 160 15.47 17.24 3.63
C ASP A 160 14.50 18.27 2.98
N ILE A 161 15.08 19.26 2.30
CA ILE A 161 14.41 20.42 1.70
C ILE A 161 13.30 19.97 0.73
N ARG A 162 13.46 18.79 0.13
CA ARG A 162 12.44 18.18 -0.74
C ARG A 162 11.12 17.93 -0.03
N PHE A 163 11.15 17.73 1.29
CA PHE A 163 9.98 17.49 2.13
C PHE A 163 9.65 18.68 3.04
N ASP A 164 10.25 19.85 2.80
CA ASP A 164 9.90 21.06 3.52
C ASP A 164 8.53 21.57 3.07
N LYS A 165 7.63 21.80 4.02
CA LYS A 165 6.26 22.26 3.76
C LYS A 165 6.22 23.71 3.25
N ALA A 166 7.34 24.42 3.30
CA ALA A 166 7.48 25.77 2.76
C ALA A 166 7.58 25.79 1.22
N THR A 167 8.06 24.72 0.57
CA THR A 167 8.10 24.61 -0.91
C THR A 167 6.74 24.26 -1.52
N GLY A 168 5.80 23.80 -0.69
CA GLY A 168 4.40 23.60 -1.02
C GLY A 168 3.75 22.73 0.04
N GLN A 169 2.65 23.19 0.64
CA GLN A 169 1.83 22.28 1.45
C GLN A 169 1.33 21.15 0.54
N PRO A 170 1.24 19.89 1.01
CA PRO A 170 0.56 18.84 0.26
C PRO A 170 -0.88 19.31 0.01
N MET A 171 -1.14 19.76 -1.21
CA MET A 171 -2.45 20.29 -1.55
C MET A 171 -3.46 19.16 -1.42
N ASP A 172 -4.57 19.43 -0.74
CA ASP A 172 -5.68 18.49 -0.69
C ASP A 172 -6.07 18.14 -2.13
N SER A 173 -5.91 16.85 -2.48
CA SER A 173 -6.21 16.34 -3.82
C SER A 173 -7.63 16.68 -4.27
N THR A 174 -8.57 16.85 -3.32
CA THR A 174 -9.95 17.23 -3.61
C THR A 174 -10.05 18.70 -4.00
N ALA A 175 -9.33 19.59 -3.31
CA ALA A 175 -9.28 21.01 -3.63
C ALA A 175 -8.58 21.26 -4.97
N ALA A 176 -7.46 20.59 -5.23
CA ALA A 176 -6.78 20.63 -6.53
C ALA A 176 -7.71 20.17 -7.66
N ARG A 177 -8.42 19.06 -7.44
CA ARG A 177 -9.40 18.53 -8.40
C ARG A 177 -10.50 19.53 -8.73
N GLN A 178 -11.04 20.24 -7.75
CA GLN A 178 -12.07 21.26 -8.01
C GLN A 178 -11.52 22.45 -8.81
N ARG A 179 -10.28 22.90 -8.52
CA ARG A 179 -9.62 23.99 -9.25
C ARG A 179 -9.36 23.63 -10.71
N TYR A 180 -8.99 22.38 -10.96
CA TYR A 180 -8.66 21.87 -12.30
C TYR A 180 -9.79 21.04 -12.93
N LYS A 181 -11.04 21.27 -12.54
CA LYS A 181 -12.19 20.52 -13.08
C LYS A 181 -12.37 20.73 -14.59
N PHE A 182 -12.02 21.90 -15.09
CA PHE A 182 -12.06 22.24 -16.52
C PHE A 182 -11.25 21.25 -17.38
N LEU A 183 -10.15 20.67 -16.86
CA LEU A 183 -9.34 19.72 -17.61
C LEU A 183 -10.13 18.49 -18.08
N ASP A 184 -11.20 18.13 -17.38
CA ASP A 184 -12.05 17.03 -17.82
C ASP A 184 -12.85 17.42 -19.07
N GLU A 185 -13.30 18.67 -19.17
CA GLU A 185 -13.99 19.18 -20.36
C GLU A 185 -13.05 19.20 -21.57
N TYR A 186 -11.79 19.62 -21.38
CA TYR A 186 -10.77 19.56 -22.42
C TYR A 186 -10.52 18.13 -22.90
N ARG A 187 -10.35 17.19 -21.97
CA ARG A 187 -10.17 15.76 -22.32
C ARG A 187 -11.38 15.19 -23.05
N GLU A 188 -12.60 15.57 -22.67
CA GLU A 188 -13.80 15.14 -23.38
C GLU A 188 -13.85 15.66 -24.81
N ASN A 189 -13.42 16.91 -25.04
CA ASN A 189 -13.37 17.50 -26.37
C ASN A 189 -12.28 16.84 -27.22
N GLU A 190 -11.10 16.62 -26.67
CA GLU A 190 -10.01 15.90 -27.34
C GLU A 190 -10.44 14.47 -27.75
N ILE A 191 -11.14 13.75 -26.86
CA ILE A 191 -11.68 12.42 -27.20
C ILE A 191 -12.70 12.51 -28.34
N LYS A 192 -13.56 13.53 -28.37
CA LYS A 192 -14.54 13.72 -29.45
C LYS A 192 -13.85 14.04 -30.78
N GLU A 193 -12.82 14.88 -30.75
CA GLU A 193 -12.02 15.23 -31.92
C GLU A 193 -11.30 13.99 -32.47
N LEU A 194 -10.59 13.24 -31.63
CA LEU A 194 -9.93 11.99 -32.02
C LEU A 194 -10.94 10.96 -32.55
N GLU A 195 -12.11 10.84 -31.91
CA GLU A 195 -13.19 9.99 -32.41
C GLU A 195 -13.72 10.43 -33.77
N SER A 196 -13.81 11.73 -34.03
CA SER A 196 -14.29 12.26 -35.30
C SER A 196 -13.29 11.99 -36.43
N LEU A 197 -11.99 12.22 -36.17
CA LEU A 197 -10.91 11.89 -37.10
C LEU A 197 -10.88 10.40 -37.42
N LEU A 198 -11.04 9.54 -36.41
CA LEU A 198 -11.13 8.10 -36.60
C LEU A 198 -12.46 7.64 -37.23
N LYS A 199 -13.50 8.47 -37.32
CA LYS A 199 -14.72 8.15 -38.08
C LYS A 199 -14.60 8.58 -39.54
N ASP A 200 -13.81 9.60 -39.82
CA ASP A 200 -13.64 10.16 -41.15
C ASP A 200 -12.87 9.21 -42.09
N ARG A 201 -13.60 8.63 -43.06
CA ARG A 201 -13.03 7.67 -44.02
C ARG A 201 -11.92 8.28 -44.88
N LYS A 202 -12.02 9.58 -45.19
CA LYS A 202 -11.02 10.32 -45.98
C LYS A 202 -9.71 10.54 -45.22
N PHE A 203 -9.78 10.67 -43.90
CA PHE A 203 -8.61 10.77 -43.04
C PHE A 203 -7.95 9.39 -42.94
N LYS A 204 -8.74 8.36 -42.64
CA LYS A 204 -8.27 6.97 -42.57
C LYS A 204 -7.56 6.47 -43.83
N SER A 205 -8.02 6.85 -45.02
CA SER A 205 -7.38 6.43 -46.26
C SER A 205 -6.03 7.09 -46.55
N LYS A 206 -5.68 8.17 -45.84
CA LYS A 206 -4.44 8.95 -46.07
C LYS A 206 -3.35 8.67 -45.04
N VAL A 207 -3.71 8.09 -43.91
CA VAL A 207 -2.86 7.89 -42.74
C VAL A 207 -2.33 6.46 -42.77
N SER A 208 -1.09 6.26 -42.33
CA SER A 208 -0.49 4.91 -42.27
C SER A 208 -1.24 4.03 -41.27
N GLU A 209 -1.28 2.72 -41.51
CA GLU A 209 -1.94 1.76 -40.59
C GLU A 209 -1.36 1.84 -39.18
N HIS A 210 -0.04 2.02 -39.06
CA HIS A 210 0.64 2.20 -37.78
C HIS A 210 0.19 3.47 -37.05
N GLU A 211 0.03 4.59 -37.77
CA GLU A 211 -0.46 5.84 -37.19
C GLU A 211 -1.93 5.72 -36.76
N LEU A 212 -2.75 4.97 -37.51
CA LEU A 212 -4.13 4.69 -37.12
C LEU A 212 -4.21 3.88 -35.83
N GLU A 213 -3.37 2.85 -35.69
CA GLU A 213 -3.30 2.05 -34.47
C GLU A 213 -2.87 2.90 -33.26
N GLN A 214 -1.86 3.74 -33.42
CA GLN A 214 -1.43 4.67 -32.37
C GLN A 214 -2.56 5.61 -31.95
N MET A 215 -3.31 6.18 -32.90
CA MET A 215 -4.44 7.06 -32.61
C MET A 215 -5.57 6.32 -31.90
N GLU A 216 -5.85 5.07 -32.29
CA GLU A 216 -6.81 4.24 -31.57
C GLU A 216 -6.36 3.91 -30.14
N GLN A 217 -5.09 3.58 -29.96
CA GLN A 217 -4.51 3.30 -28.64
C GLN A 217 -4.58 4.53 -27.74
N GLN A 218 -4.22 5.70 -28.25
CA GLN A 218 -4.33 6.97 -27.55
C GLN A 218 -5.78 7.24 -27.14
N LEU A 219 -6.74 7.08 -28.05
CA LEU A 219 -8.17 7.23 -27.75
C LEU A 219 -8.64 6.25 -26.67
N ARG A 220 -8.23 4.97 -26.72
CA ARG A 220 -8.55 3.97 -25.69
C ARG A 220 -7.96 4.38 -24.33
N SER A 221 -6.71 4.85 -24.32
CA SER A 221 -6.03 5.30 -23.10
C SER A 221 -6.72 6.52 -22.48
N MET A 222 -7.10 7.50 -23.29
CA MET A 222 -7.76 8.74 -22.84
C MET A 222 -9.16 8.45 -22.29
N LYS A 223 -9.92 7.58 -22.96
CA LYS A 223 -11.22 7.11 -22.45
C LYS A 223 -11.08 6.37 -21.12
N SER A 224 -10.11 5.47 -21.01
CA SER A 224 -9.86 4.73 -19.77
C SER A 224 -9.49 5.67 -18.62
N LYS A 225 -8.55 6.59 -18.84
CA LYS A 225 -8.16 7.61 -17.86
C LYS A 225 -9.35 8.46 -17.41
N LEU A 226 -10.17 8.94 -18.35
CA LEU A 226 -11.35 9.72 -18.02
C LEU A 226 -12.40 8.90 -17.25
N GLN A 227 -12.60 7.63 -17.60
CA GLN A 227 -13.51 6.75 -16.86
C GLN A 227 -13.03 6.45 -15.44
N THR A 228 -11.75 6.14 -15.24
CA THR A 228 -11.19 5.88 -13.89
C THR A 228 -11.34 7.11 -12.99
N VAL A 229 -11.10 8.29 -13.54
CA VAL A 229 -11.29 9.57 -12.87
C VAL A 229 -12.76 9.79 -12.46
N LYS A 230 -13.70 9.59 -13.39
CA LYS A 230 -15.15 9.68 -13.09
C LYS A 230 -15.58 8.66 -12.04
N ASN A 231 -15.09 7.42 -12.11
CA ASN A 231 -15.40 6.39 -11.13
C ASN A 231 -14.91 6.77 -9.73
N LYS A 232 -13.68 7.29 -9.61
CA LYS A 232 -13.15 7.80 -8.33
C LYS A 232 -13.99 8.95 -7.77
N GLU A 233 -14.49 9.83 -8.63
CA GLU A 233 -15.36 10.93 -8.21
C GLU A 233 -16.73 10.43 -7.73
N LEU A 234 -17.35 9.50 -8.46
CA LEU A 234 -18.60 8.86 -8.06
C LEU A 234 -18.47 8.17 -6.71
N GLU A 235 -17.39 7.41 -6.49
CA GLU A 235 -17.13 6.76 -5.20
C GLU A 235 -17.01 7.76 -4.04
N ARG A 236 -16.32 8.89 -4.27
CA ARG A 236 -16.22 9.97 -3.28
C ARG A 236 -17.58 10.60 -3.00
N GLN A 237 -18.40 10.82 -4.03
CA GLN A 237 -19.75 11.37 -3.88
C GLN A 237 -20.64 10.42 -3.07
N ILE A 238 -20.67 9.13 -3.41
CA ILE A 238 -21.44 8.11 -2.68
C ILE A 238 -21.09 8.08 -1.19
N VAL A 239 -19.79 8.07 -0.86
CA VAL A 239 -19.33 8.10 0.53
C VAL A 239 -19.74 9.40 1.21
N LYS A 240 -19.57 10.54 0.54
CA LYS A 240 -19.95 11.85 1.08
C LYS A 240 -21.45 11.94 1.34
N ASP A 241 -22.27 11.41 0.45
CA ASP A 241 -23.73 11.44 0.55
C ASP A 241 -24.22 10.57 1.71
N TYR A 242 -23.64 9.37 1.86
CA TYR A 242 -23.95 8.48 2.97
C TYR A 242 -23.44 9.02 4.32
N GLU A 243 -22.24 9.62 4.38
CA GLU A 243 -21.77 10.32 5.58
C GLU A 243 -22.67 11.52 5.92
N ARG A 244 -23.18 12.24 4.91
CA ARG A 244 -24.15 13.32 5.14
C ARG A 244 -25.45 12.79 5.73
N GLU A 245 -25.98 11.69 5.22
CA GLU A 245 -27.21 11.06 5.73
C GLU A 245 -27.05 10.59 7.17
N LEU A 246 -25.97 9.88 7.50
CA LEU A 246 -25.68 9.45 8.87
C LEU A 246 -25.52 10.64 9.83
N ASN A 247 -24.95 11.75 9.36
CA ASN A 247 -24.70 12.91 10.21
C ASN A 247 -25.91 13.85 10.37
N LYS A 248 -27.03 13.60 9.70
CA LYS A 248 -28.25 14.42 9.88
C LYS A 248 -28.82 14.28 11.30
N ASP A 249 -28.85 13.04 11.79
CA ASP A 249 -29.48 12.71 13.07
C ASP A 249 -28.49 12.75 14.24
N ASN A 250 -27.19 12.82 13.95
CA ASN A 250 -26.11 12.77 14.92
C ASN A 250 -25.59 14.17 15.27
N LYS A 251 -25.47 14.46 16.57
CA LYS A 251 -24.86 15.71 17.07
C LYS A 251 -23.37 15.83 16.72
N ASN A 252 -22.67 14.69 16.66
CA ASN A 252 -21.26 14.61 16.34
C ASN A 252 -21.07 14.09 14.90
N LYS A 253 -20.08 14.66 14.19
CA LYS A 253 -19.75 14.23 12.83
C LYS A 253 -19.07 12.85 12.86
N TYR A 254 -19.80 11.83 12.44
CA TYR A 254 -19.30 10.48 12.20
C TYR A 254 -18.64 10.39 10.82
N HIS A 255 -17.47 9.76 10.78
CA HIS A 255 -16.73 9.47 9.57
C HIS A 255 -16.58 7.96 9.41
N LEU A 256 -16.86 7.44 8.22
CA LEU A 256 -16.86 6.00 7.99
C LEU A 256 -15.43 5.45 8.01
N LYS A 257 -15.27 4.26 8.59
CA LYS A 257 -14.03 3.49 8.44
C LYS A 257 -13.83 3.07 6.98
N GLN A 258 -12.60 2.78 6.58
CA GLN A 258 -12.30 2.38 5.19
C GLN A 258 -13.10 1.14 4.74
N ASN A 259 -13.26 0.16 5.64
CA ASN A 259 -14.06 -1.04 5.38
C ASN A 259 -15.55 -0.72 5.17
N GLU A 260 -16.09 0.26 5.88
CA GLU A 260 -17.48 0.71 5.74
C GLU A 260 -17.67 1.48 4.44
N LYS A 261 -16.73 2.39 4.09
CA LYS A 261 -16.72 3.07 2.79
C LYS A 261 -16.77 2.09 1.62
N ARG A 262 -15.94 1.03 1.68
CA ARG A 262 -15.95 -0.06 0.68
C ARG A 262 -17.31 -0.75 0.58
N LYS A 263 -17.95 -1.07 1.71
CA LYS A 263 -19.29 -1.69 1.73
C LYS A 263 -20.36 -0.78 1.10
N VAL A 264 -20.35 0.51 1.43
CA VAL A 264 -21.29 1.50 0.89
C VAL A 264 -21.12 1.62 -0.62
N ILE A 265 -19.88 1.74 -1.10
CA ILE A 265 -19.57 1.78 -2.54
C ILE A 265 -20.04 0.48 -3.23
N GLN A 266 -19.78 -0.69 -2.65
CA GLN A 266 -20.19 -1.97 -3.23
C GLN A 266 -21.71 -2.14 -3.27
N LYS A 267 -22.42 -1.72 -2.21
CA LYS A 267 -23.88 -1.72 -2.17
C LYS A 267 -24.44 -0.85 -3.29
N TRP A 268 -23.96 0.39 -3.40
CA TRP A 268 -24.40 1.30 -4.45
C TRP A 268 -24.11 0.74 -5.85
N LYS A 269 -22.90 0.22 -6.09
CA LYS A 269 -22.55 -0.45 -7.37
C LYS A 269 -23.49 -1.62 -7.65
N PHE A 270 -23.80 -2.43 -6.65
CA PHE A 270 -24.73 -3.55 -6.80
C PHE A 270 -26.14 -3.10 -7.15
N ASP A 271 -26.67 -2.10 -6.47
CA ASP A 271 -28.03 -1.60 -6.70
C ASP A 271 -28.18 -1.03 -8.13
N HIS A 272 -27.14 -0.37 -8.65
CA HIS A 272 -27.12 0.25 -9.98
C HIS A 272 -26.68 -0.69 -11.12
N MET A 273 -26.29 -1.94 -10.83
CA MET A 273 -26.01 -2.94 -11.85
C MET A 273 -27.29 -3.50 -12.47
N LYS A 274 -27.21 -3.95 -13.73
CA LYS A 274 -28.32 -4.65 -14.43
C LYS A 274 -28.62 -5.99 -13.76
N ALA A 275 -29.88 -6.44 -13.76
CA ALA A 275 -30.29 -7.71 -13.14
C ALA A 275 -29.42 -8.92 -13.55
N LYS A 276 -29.22 -9.13 -14.86
CA LYS A 276 -28.35 -10.19 -15.40
C LYS A 276 -26.89 -10.07 -14.93
N GLN A 277 -26.38 -8.85 -14.76
CA GLN A 277 -25.02 -8.62 -14.24
C GLN A 277 -24.97 -8.91 -12.73
N ARG A 278 -25.98 -8.51 -11.97
CA ARG A 278 -26.10 -8.81 -10.53
C ARG A 278 -26.13 -10.31 -10.28
N GLU A 279 -26.95 -11.04 -11.03
CA GLU A 279 -27.03 -12.51 -10.96
C GLU A 279 -25.68 -13.16 -11.27
N LYS A 280 -25.02 -12.76 -12.37
CA LYS A 280 -23.70 -13.29 -12.73
C LYS A 280 -22.63 -13.03 -11.66
N VAL A 281 -22.64 -11.84 -11.05
CA VAL A 281 -21.72 -11.50 -9.94
C VAL A 281 -22.03 -12.36 -8.71
N MET A 282 -23.31 -12.55 -8.38
CA MET A 282 -23.73 -13.39 -7.25
C MET A 282 -23.41 -14.86 -7.49
N GLU A 283 -23.60 -15.38 -8.70
CA GLU A 283 -23.26 -16.73 -9.09
C GLU A 283 -21.74 -16.97 -8.99
N ARG A 284 -20.92 -16.04 -9.49
CA ARG A 284 -19.46 -16.09 -9.31
C ARG A 284 -19.06 -16.09 -7.84
N LYS A 285 -19.71 -15.25 -7.01
CA LYS A 285 -19.49 -15.24 -5.56
C LYS A 285 -19.90 -16.56 -4.89
N ARG A 286 -21.02 -17.16 -5.29
CA ARG A 286 -21.48 -18.48 -4.82
C ARG A 286 -20.48 -19.57 -5.19
N LYS A 287 -20.04 -19.62 -6.46
CA LYS A 287 -19.01 -20.57 -6.93
C LYS A 287 -17.68 -20.41 -6.19
N LYS A 288 -17.21 -19.18 -5.98
CA LYS A 288 -15.99 -18.90 -5.19
C LYS A 288 -16.12 -19.32 -3.72
N ARG A 289 -17.30 -19.17 -3.11
CA ARG A 289 -17.55 -19.62 -1.72
C ARG A 289 -17.57 -21.14 -1.63
N LEU A 290 -18.34 -21.79 -2.50
CA LEU A 290 -18.41 -23.24 -2.59
C LEU A 290 -17.02 -23.86 -2.88
N GLY A 291 -16.20 -23.24 -3.74
CA GLY A 291 -14.83 -23.70 -3.96
C GLY A 291 -13.93 -23.56 -2.73
N LYS A 292 -14.13 -22.52 -1.90
CA LYS A 292 -13.42 -22.38 -0.61
C LYS A 292 -13.90 -23.39 0.42
N GLU A 293 -15.21 -23.64 0.48
CA GLU A 293 -15.80 -24.66 1.36
C GLU A 293 -15.28 -26.05 1.00
N PHE A 294 -15.31 -26.43 -0.29
CA PHE A 294 -14.72 -27.70 -0.74
C PHE A 294 -13.23 -27.80 -0.43
N LYS A 295 -12.44 -26.75 -0.69
CA LYS A 295 -11.03 -26.71 -0.32
C LYS A 295 -10.84 -26.91 1.19
N GLN A 296 -11.68 -26.30 2.04
CA GLN A 296 -11.62 -26.48 3.49
C GLN A 296 -11.96 -27.91 3.91
N PHE A 297 -12.93 -28.56 3.26
CA PHE A 297 -13.30 -29.95 3.53
C PHE A 297 -12.27 -30.97 3.04
N GLU A 298 -11.57 -30.70 1.93
CA GLU A 298 -10.57 -31.60 1.36
C GLU A 298 -9.32 -31.77 2.26
N PHE A 299 -8.95 -30.74 3.02
CA PHE A 299 -7.78 -30.78 3.90
C PHE A 299 -8.06 -31.28 5.34
N HIS A 300 -9.29 -31.68 5.67
CA HIS A 300 -9.67 -32.20 7.00
C HIS A 300 -9.92 -33.72 7.01
N LYS A 301 -9.42 -34.48 6.03
CA LYS A 301 -9.38 -35.96 6.12
C LYS A 301 -8.08 -36.36 6.82
N PRO A 302 -8.07 -36.71 8.12
CA PRO A 302 -6.90 -37.35 8.70
C PRO A 302 -6.68 -38.68 7.97
N ARG A 303 -5.43 -38.96 7.60
CA ARG A 303 -4.98 -40.30 7.21
C ARG A 303 -4.83 -41.18 8.44
#